data_AF-A0A1Q9SXZ5-F1
#
_entry.id   AF-A0A1Q9SXZ5-F1
#
_cell.length_a   1.000
_cell.length_b   1.000
_cell.length_c   1.000
_cell.angle_alpha   90.00
_cell.angle_beta   90.00
_cell.angle_gamma   90.00
#
_symmetry.space_group_name_H-M   'P 1'
#
loop_
_entity.id
_entity.type
_entity.pdbx_description
1 polymer ?
#
loop_
_entity_poly.entity_id
_entity_poly.type
_entity_poly.pdbx_seq_one_letter_code
_entity_poly.pdbx_strand_id
1 'polypeptide(L)'
;MTTTDQLSQQLKALPPDLPDEADRLGQIGQRVVRRRRRTAAVTAAGALAVVLAGWGVTQVIPGDPGPTGPAGSVETTSPGFEFSNRSPGTVLGSTALAEPTTFTGSGVQEVDLAGISRPEGTEALRLRVDCEGDALAMWPFRAATIGCRPVDDLPEQAYQEFPRSFLVPVEQADGAFTIQVTDEASWELVVEPVEVDQIPFGVNERGQTYGVASPMGEPDLVEVRGEDMVGGYVEASRLEKLAGATPETLEELERWREVEREPLEIPTYSSDGVTVKGRLEIQVPVERR
;
A
#
# COMPACT_ATOMS: atom_id res chain seq x y z
N MET A 1 54.24 33.84 5.76
CA MET A 1 53.80 33.35 7.09
C MET A 1 52.78 32.26 6.84
N THR A 2 53.14 31.06 7.24
CA THR A 2 52.65 29.78 6.73
C THR A 2 51.35 29.34 7.40
N THR A 3 50.44 28.82 6.59
CA THR A 3 49.10 28.25 6.87
C THR A 3 49.05 27.22 8.01
N THR A 4 50.20 26.66 8.39
CA THR A 4 50.32 25.69 9.49
C THR A 4 50.12 26.31 10.88
N ASP A 5 50.53 27.56 11.10
CA ASP A 5 50.44 28.20 12.42
C ASP A 5 49.00 28.63 12.75
N GLN A 6 48.23 29.01 11.73
CA GLN A 6 46.80 29.31 11.86
C GLN A 6 45.97 28.08 12.25
N LEU A 7 46.26 26.94 11.63
CA LEU A 7 45.62 25.65 11.96
C LEU A 7 45.96 25.21 13.39
N SER A 8 47.19 25.42 13.82
CA SER A 8 47.63 25.06 15.17
C SER A 8 47.00 25.95 16.25
N GLN A 9 46.76 27.23 15.96
CA GLN A 9 46.02 28.12 16.86
C GLN A 9 44.52 27.79 16.94
N GLN A 10 43.90 27.37 15.84
CA GLN A 10 42.49 26.97 15.84
C GLN A 10 42.25 25.68 16.64
N LEU A 11 43.14 24.70 16.55
CA LEU A 11 43.02 23.45 17.31
C LEU A 11 43.13 23.65 18.83
N LYS A 12 43.92 24.64 19.28
CA LYS A 12 44.06 24.98 20.70
C LYS A 12 42.86 25.74 21.28
N ALA A 13 41.98 26.27 20.45
CA ALA A 13 40.79 27.01 20.87
C ALA A 13 39.54 26.11 21.07
N LEU A 14 39.66 24.80 20.82
CA LEU A 14 38.57 23.86 21.08
C LEU A 14 38.44 23.60 22.59
N PRO A 15 37.23 23.65 23.16
CA PRO A 15 37.01 23.41 24.59
C PRO A 15 37.42 21.97 24.98
N PRO A 16 38.02 21.77 26.17
CA PRO A 16 38.63 20.51 26.57
C PRO A 16 37.63 19.39 26.91
N ASP A 17 36.34 19.71 27.09
CA ASP A 17 35.29 18.75 27.42
C ASP A 17 34.43 18.45 26.19
N LEU A 18 34.98 17.66 25.28
CA LEU A 18 34.14 16.85 24.39
C LEU A 18 33.84 15.55 25.15
N PRO A 19 32.57 15.23 25.45
CA PRO A 19 32.23 13.95 26.07
C PRO A 19 32.74 12.81 25.19
N ASP A 20 33.28 11.79 25.84
CA ASP A 20 33.95 10.64 25.23
C ASP A 20 33.10 10.07 24.08
N GLU A 21 33.76 9.73 22.97
CA GLU A 21 33.10 9.30 21.72
C GLU A 21 32.20 8.06 21.94
N ALA A 22 32.55 7.23 22.93
CA ALA A 22 31.78 6.09 23.38
C ALA A 22 30.41 6.47 23.98
N ASP A 23 30.32 7.62 24.67
CA ASP A 23 29.10 8.05 25.36
C ASP A 23 28.08 8.67 24.39
N ARG A 24 28.56 9.29 23.29
CA ARG A 24 27.72 9.73 22.16
C ARG A 24 27.09 8.56 21.43
N LEU A 25 27.85 7.50 21.16
CA LEU A 25 27.33 6.31 20.48
C LEU A 25 26.36 5.52 21.39
N GLY A 26 26.57 5.52 22.70
CA GLY A 26 25.64 4.95 23.67
C GLY A 26 24.30 5.70 23.73
N GLN A 27 24.32 7.04 23.73
CA GLN A 27 23.10 7.85 23.71
C GLN A 27 22.36 7.79 22.36
N ILE A 28 23.09 7.73 21.25
CA ILE A 28 22.52 7.46 19.92
C ILE A 28 21.92 6.05 19.89
N GLY A 29 22.63 5.04 20.42
CA GLY A 29 22.16 3.67 20.52
C GLY A 29 20.86 3.54 21.31
N GLN A 30 20.71 4.22 22.44
CA GLN A 30 19.47 4.21 23.22
C GLN A 30 18.30 4.95 22.53
N ARG A 31 18.58 6.05 21.80
CA ARG A 31 17.56 6.71 20.97
C ARG A 31 17.17 5.86 19.77
N VAL A 32 18.12 5.17 19.14
CA VAL A 32 17.88 4.25 18.01
C VAL A 32 17.12 3.01 18.47
N VAL A 33 17.37 2.45 19.66
CA VAL A 33 16.63 1.30 20.20
C VAL A 33 15.19 1.67 20.59
N ARG A 34 14.95 2.86 21.16
CA ARG A 34 13.58 3.37 21.38
C ARG A 34 12.87 3.71 20.06
N ARG A 35 13.59 4.19 19.04
CA ARG A 35 13.05 4.43 17.70
C ARG A 35 12.71 3.09 17.02
N ARG A 36 13.61 2.09 17.04
CA ARG A 36 13.38 0.75 16.43
C ARG A 36 12.19 -0.02 17.00
N ARG A 37 11.84 0.20 18.28
CA ARG A 37 10.60 -0.36 18.87
C ARG A 37 9.32 0.38 18.46
N ARG A 38 9.43 1.60 17.91
CA ARG A 38 8.29 2.43 17.45
C ARG A 38 8.20 2.55 15.92
N THR A 39 9.29 2.34 15.19
CA THR A 39 9.32 2.18 13.71
C THR A 39 9.10 0.73 13.25
N ALA A 40 8.68 -0.17 14.14
CA ALA A 40 8.10 -1.46 13.75
C ALA A 40 6.71 -1.33 13.10
N ALA A 41 6.29 -0.11 12.75
CA ALA A 41 5.20 0.15 11.84
C ALA A 41 5.61 -0.20 10.41
N VAL A 42 5.32 -1.46 10.05
CA VAL A 42 4.81 -1.89 8.74
C VAL A 42 5.79 -1.87 7.56
N THR A 43 6.75 -2.78 7.59
CA THR A 43 7.13 -3.60 6.40
C THR A 43 7.68 -4.94 6.89
N ALA A 44 6.88 -5.69 7.67
CA ALA A 44 7.22 -7.04 8.12
C ALA A 44 6.53 -8.14 7.26
N ALA A 45 6.09 -7.81 6.05
CA ALA A 45 5.41 -8.73 5.15
C ALA A 45 6.10 -8.71 3.77
N GLY A 46 7.34 -9.20 3.73
CA GLY A 46 8.24 -9.17 2.57
C GLY A 46 7.83 -9.99 1.34
N ALA A 47 6.66 -10.62 1.34
CA ALA A 47 6.09 -11.26 0.14
C ALA A 47 4.55 -11.24 0.15
N LEU A 48 3.94 -11.15 1.34
CA LEU A 48 2.49 -11.21 1.49
C LEU A 48 1.79 -9.85 1.49
N ALA A 49 2.47 -8.73 1.72
CA ALA A 49 1.86 -7.41 1.53
C ALA A 49 1.51 -7.14 0.05
N VAL A 50 2.09 -7.91 -0.88
CA VAL A 50 1.75 -7.83 -2.31
C VAL A 50 0.56 -8.76 -2.66
N VAL A 51 0.25 -9.74 -1.80
CA VAL A 51 -0.71 -10.82 -2.11
C VAL A 51 -1.95 -10.81 -1.21
N LEU A 52 -1.85 -10.42 0.06
CA LEU A 52 -2.99 -10.26 0.99
C LEU A 52 -3.50 -8.82 1.14
N ALA A 53 -2.70 -7.81 0.79
CA ALA A 53 -3.29 -6.58 0.27
C ALA A 53 -3.46 -6.82 -1.23
N GLY A 54 -4.46 -7.62 -1.62
CA GLY A 54 -4.84 -8.04 -3.00
C GLY A 54 -5.25 -6.87 -3.91
N TRP A 55 -4.57 -5.76 -3.74
CA TRP A 55 -4.72 -4.43 -4.29
C TRP A 55 -3.28 -3.93 -4.38
N GLY A 56 -2.47 -4.61 -5.18
CA GLY A 56 -1.13 -4.15 -5.51
C GLY A 56 -1.26 -2.77 -6.10
N VAL A 57 -0.86 -1.75 -5.33
CA VAL A 57 -0.71 -0.32 -5.65
C VAL A 57 -1.05 0.05 -7.11
N THR A 58 -2.32 -0.03 -7.51
CA THR A 58 -2.79 0.63 -8.73
C THR A 58 -3.00 2.07 -8.32
N GLN A 59 -1.96 2.87 -8.56
CA GLN A 59 -1.95 4.30 -8.28
C GLN A 59 -3.10 4.96 -9.06
N VAL A 60 -4.15 5.39 -8.37
CA VAL A 60 -5.07 6.37 -8.92
C VAL A 60 -4.40 7.72 -8.72
N ILE A 61 -3.67 8.19 -9.72
CA ILE A 61 -3.13 9.54 -9.74
C ILE A 61 -4.32 10.50 -10.00
N PRO A 62 -4.67 11.39 -9.07
CA PRO A 62 -5.74 12.36 -9.31
C PRO A 62 -5.24 13.46 -10.25
N GLY A 63 -5.91 13.63 -11.38
CA GLY A 63 -5.91 14.88 -12.16
C GLY A 63 -4.59 15.28 -12.83
N ASP A 64 -4.31 14.70 -14.00
CA ASP A 64 -3.51 15.39 -15.02
C ASP A 64 -4.48 15.99 -16.06
N PRO A 65 -4.71 17.32 -16.11
CA PRO A 65 -5.62 17.96 -17.07
C PRO A 65 -4.98 18.11 -18.46
N GLY A 66 -4.38 17.04 -19.00
CA GLY A 66 -3.68 17.06 -20.30
C GLY A 66 -4.03 15.87 -21.20
N PRO A 67 -4.41 16.08 -22.47
CA PRO A 67 -4.54 14.99 -23.42
C PRO A 67 -3.15 14.53 -23.86
N THR A 68 -2.66 13.41 -23.32
CA THR A 68 -1.44 12.76 -23.83
C THR A 68 -1.81 11.67 -24.85
N GLY A 69 -2.04 12.09 -26.09
CA GLY A 69 -1.69 11.26 -27.25
C GLY A 69 -0.36 11.73 -27.85
N PRO A 70 0.24 10.98 -28.78
CA PRO A 70 0.67 9.59 -28.69
C PRO A 70 2.14 9.48 -28.23
N ALA A 71 2.49 8.29 -27.73
CA ALA A 71 3.83 7.70 -27.57
C ALA A 71 5.05 8.55 -28.01
N GLY A 72 5.72 9.16 -27.04
CA GLY A 72 7.15 9.44 -27.13
C GLY A 72 7.92 8.19 -26.71
N SER A 73 8.44 7.45 -27.69
CA SER A 73 9.38 6.36 -27.50
C SER A 73 10.65 6.86 -26.81
N VAL A 74 10.87 6.48 -25.55
CA VAL A 74 12.21 6.37 -24.99
C VAL A 74 12.56 4.90 -25.00
N GLU A 75 13.27 4.49 -26.05
CA GLU A 75 13.97 3.22 -26.11
C GLU A 75 15.11 3.24 -25.09
N THR A 76 14.83 2.82 -23.86
CA THR A 76 15.86 2.26 -22.99
C THR A 76 15.82 0.75 -23.14
N THR A 77 16.68 0.24 -24.01
CA THR A 77 17.05 -1.18 -24.07
C THR A 77 17.74 -1.59 -22.77
N SER A 78 16.95 -1.81 -21.72
CA SER A 78 17.28 -2.69 -20.61
C SER A 78 16.45 -3.97 -20.80
N PRO A 79 17.05 -5.16 -20.68
CA PRO A 79 16.30 -6.40 -20.81
C PRO A 79 15.32 -6.54 -19.63
N GLY A 80 14.03 -6.43 -19.93
CA GLY A 80 12.94 -7.06 -19.18
C GLY A 80 12.44 -6.36 -17.91
N PHE A 81 11.91 -5.14 -18.02
CA PHE A 81 10.94 -4.62 -17.04
C PHE A 81 9.62 -4.28 -17.74
N GLU A 82 8.96 -5.28 -18.31
CA GLU A 82 7.55 -5.15 -18.68
C GLU A 82 6.69 -5.58 -17.48
N PHE A 83 6.52 -4.70 -16.49
CA PHE A 83 5.14 -4.52 -16.06
C PHE A 83 4.51 -3.76 -17.21
N SER A 84 3.74 -4.44 -18.05
CA SER A 84 2.80 -3.69 -18.85
C SER A 84 1.91 -3.00 -17.82
N ASN A 85 1.87 -1.67 -17.75
CA ASN A 85 0.86 -0.90 -17.01
C ASN A 85 -0.56 -1.14 -17.59
N ARG A 86 -0.78 -2.32 -18.16
CA ARG A 86 -1.92 -2.75 -18.94
C ARG A 86 -2.24 -4.24 -18.73
N SER A 87 -1.80 -4.85 -17.63
CA SER A 87 -2.31 -6.17 -17.27
C SER A 87 -3.84 -6.10 -17.10
N PRO A 88 -4.58 -7.14 -17.49
CA PRO A 88 -6.02 -7.20 -17.24
C PRO A 88 -6.33 -6.94 -15.76
N GLY A 89 -7.44 -6.25 -15.46
CA GLY A 89 -7.79 -5.83 -14.10
C GLY A 89 -7.09 -4.56 -13.61
N THR A 90 -6.14 -4.00 -14.35
CA THR A 90 -5.46 -2.77 -13.93
C THR A 90 -6.40 -1.58 -14.00
N VAL A 91 -6.53 -0.85 -12.89
CA VAL A 91 -7.20 0.46 -12.85
C VAL A 91 -6.28 1.50 -13.48
N LEU A 92 -6.75 2.14 -14.53
CA LEU A 92 -6.03 3.17 -15.30
C LEU A 92 -6.29 4.57 -14.74
N GLY A 93 -7.43 4.79 -14.10
CA GLY A 93 -7.78 6.07 -13.50
C GLY A 93 -9.20 6.10 -12.97
N SER A 94 -9.62 7.26 -12.47
CA SER A 94 -11.02 7.51 -12.11
C SER A 94 -11.40 8.98 -12.32
N THR A 95 -12.66 9.20 -12.68
CA THR A 95 -13.22 10.53 -12.95
C THR A 95 -14.32 10.85 -11.95
N ALA A 96 -14.25 12.02 -11.31
CA ALA A 96 -15.28 12.47 -10.37
C ALA A 96 -16.58 12.81 -11.12
N LEU A 97 -17.69 12.32 -10.60
CA LEU A 97 -19.03 12.51 -11.18
C LEU A 97 -19.88 13.52 -10.41
N ALA A 98 -19.51 13.85 -9.18
CA ALA A 98 -20.16 14.86 -8.36
C ALA A 98 -19.17 15.53 -7.41
N GLU A 99 -19.65 16.59 -6.76
CA GLU A 99 -18.91 17.26 -5.67
C GLU A 99 -18.66 16.30 -4.50
N PRO A 100 -17.50 16.42 -3.83
CA PRO A 100 -17.18 15.61 -2.66
C PRO A 100 -18.15 15.84 -1.51
N THR A 101 -18.40 14.78 -0.75
CA THR A 101 -19.02 14.84 0.58
C THR A 101 -17.94 14.69 1.65
N THR A 102 -17.95 15.58 2.65
CA THR A 102 -16.98 15.56 3.74
C THR A 102 -17.63 15.08 5.04
N PHE A 103 -16.95 14.18 5.73
CA PHE A 103 -17.27 13.73 7.08
C PHE A 103 -16.11 14.08 8.02
N THR A 104 -16.43 14.35 9.28
CA THR A 104 -15.43 14.59 10.32
C THR A 104 -15.77 13.78 11.55
N GLY A 105 -14.77 13.24 12.21
CA GLY A 105 -14.95 12.43 13.41
C GLY A 105 -13.68 12.31 14.23
N SER A 106 -13.70 11.41 15.21
CA SER A 106 -12.52 11.07 16.01
C SER A 106 -12.54 9.59 16.39
N GLY A 107 -11.37 8.97 16.45
CA GLY A 107 -11.23 7.55 16.79
C GLY A 107 -11.98 6.62 15.83
N VAL A 108 -12.67 5.62 16.38
CA VAL A 108 -13.46 4.65 15.62
C VAL A 108 -14.89 5.15 15.46
N GLN A 109 -15.36 5.29 14.22
CA GLN A 109 -16.72 5.73 13.93
C GLN A 109 -17.28 5.13 12.64
N GLU A 110 -18.59 4.90 12.64
CA GLU A 110 -19.34 4.53 11.45
C GLU A 110 -19.67 5.78 10.61
N VAL A 111 -19.56 5.65 9.29
CA VAL A 111 -19.89 6.67 8.30
C VAL A 111 -20.93 6.07 7.34
N ASP A 112 -22.02 6.81 7.12
CA ASP A 112 -23.05 6.41 6.17
C ASP A 112 -22.62 6.76 4.74
N LEU A 113 -22.01 5.80 4.05
CA LEU A 113 -21.67 5.91 2.63
C LEU A 113 -22.86 5.62 1.70
N ALA A 114 -23.92 4.98 2.22
CA ALA A 114 -25.13 4.69 1.46
C ALA A 114 -25.94 5.96 1.19
N GLY A 115 -25.88 6.94 2.10
CA GLY A 115 -26.52 8.25 1.95
C GLY A 115 -25.88 9.20 0.94
N ILE A 116 -24.71 8.87 0.37
CA ILE A 116 -24.02 9.73 -0.60
C ILE A 116 -24.74 9.69 -1.94
N SER A 117 -24.93 10.86 -2.57
CA SER A 117 -25.54 10.96 -3.89
C SER A 117 -24.66 10.30 -4.96
N ARG A 118 -25.23 9.37 -5.73
CA ARG A 118 -24.53 8.62 -6.79
C ARG A 118 -25.16 8.94 -8.14
N PRO A 119 -24.55 9.84 -8.94
CA PRO A 119 -24.98 10.06 -10.33
C PRO A 119 -24.92 8.77 -11.15
N GLU A 120 -25.65 8.75 -12.27
CA GLU A 120 -25.54 7.67 -13.27
C GLU A 120 -24.07 7.50 -13.70
N GLY A 121 -23.61 6.24 -13.76
CA GLY A 121 -22.21 5.91 -14.06
C GLY A 121 -21.28 5.83 -12.84
N THR A 122 -21.78 6.06 -11.62
CA THR A 122 -20.96 5.83 -10.41
C THR A 122 -20.67 4.35 -10.23
N GLU A 123 -19.39 3.97 -10.26
CA GLU A 123 -18.93 2.59 -10.07
C GLU A 123 -18.23 2.39 -8.72
N ALA A 124 -17.58 3.44 -8.21
CA ALA A 124 -16.92 3.43 -6.91
C ALA A 124 -17.05 4.78 -6.20
N LEU A 125 -16.74 4.77 -4.91
CA LEU A 125 -16.45 5.96 -4.13
C LEU A 125 -14.93 6.08 -3.94
N ARG A 126 -14.37 7.25 -4.25
CA ARG A 126 -13.00 7.62 -3.93
C ARG A 126 -12.96 8.28 -2.55
N LEU A 127 -12.35 7.62 -1.59
CA LEU A 127 -12.26 8.04 -0.20
C LEU A 127 -10.86 8.55 0.10
N ARG A 128 -10.74 9.77 0.60
CA ARG A 128 -9.49 10.37 1.10
C ARG A 128 -9.62 10.64 2.59
N VAL A 129 -8.72 10.10 3.41
CA VAL A 129 -8.67 10.38 4.85
C VAL A 129 -7.49 11.26 5.20
N ASP A 130 -7.75 12.27 6.02
CA ASP A 130 -6.76 13.11 6.65
C ASP A 130 -6.98 13.03 8.17
N CYS A 131 -5.93 12.76 8.97
CA CYS A 131 -6.04 12.77 10.43
C CYS A 131 -5.08 13.79 11.06
N GLU A 132 -5.43 14.25 12.26
CA GLU A 132 -4.58 15.10 13.09
C GLU A 132 -3.56 14.27 13.89
N GLY A 133 -2.31 14.75 13.97
CA GLY A 133 -1.26 14.13 14.79
C GLY A 133 -0.58 12.92 14.16
N ASP A 134 0.09 12.12 14.99
CA ASP A 134 0.67 10.82 14.63
C ASP A 134 -0.38 9.72 14.88
N ALA A 135 -1.22 9.41 13.90
CA ALA A 135 -2.26 8.38 14.03
C ALA A 135 -2.18 7.33 12.92
N LEU A 136 -2.77 6.15 13.15
CA LEU A 136 -2.97 5.13 12.12
C LEU A 136 -4.45 5.05 11.78
N ALA A 137 -4.77 5.23 10.50
CA ALA A 137 -6.10 4.97 9.96
C ALA A 137 -6.12 3.59 9.31
N MET A 138 -7.13 2.78 9.60
CA MET A 138 -7.35 1.50 8.95
C MET A 138 -8.67 1.50 8.20
N TRP A 139 -8.61 0.92 7.01
CA TRP A 139 -9.79 0.66 6.18
C TRP A 139 -10.17 -0.81 6.31
N PRO A 140 -11.44 -1.13 6.60
CA PRO A 140 -11.84 -2.52 6.88
C PRO A 140 -11.64 -3.46 5.68
N PHE A 141 -11.61 -2.94 4.46
CA PHE A 141 -11.50 -3.76 3.24
C PHE A 141 -10.08 -4.11 2.81
N ARG A 142 -9.04 -3.58 3.49
CA ARG A 142 -7.67 -3.63 2.95
C ARG A 142 -6.60 -4.24 3.83
N ALA A 143 -6.88 -4.66 5.07
CA ALA A 143 -5.85 -5.06 6.05
C ALA A 143 -4.63 -4.13 6.07
N ALA A 144 -4.85 -2.85 5.74
CA ALA A 144 -3.83 -1.87 5.48
C ALA A 144 -4.08 -0.69 6.41
N THR A 145 -3.04 -0.29 7.11
CA THR A 145 -3.01 0.90 7.94
C THR A 145 -2.21 1.97 7.23
N ILE A 146 -2.72 3.19 7.25
CA ILE A 146 -2.04 4.37 6.73
C ILE A 146 -1.63 5.22 7.92
N GLY A 147 -0.38 5.65 7.92
CA GLY A 147 0.08 6.69 8.82
C GLY A 147 -0.53 8.03 8.42
N CYS A 148 -1.38 8.57 9.27
CA CYS A 148 -1.67 9.99 9.30
C CYS A 148 -0.48 10.66 9.97
N ARG A 149 0.48 11.14 9.17
CA ARG A 149 1.57 12.02 9.61
C ARG A 149 1.52 13.32 8.82
N PRO A 150 1.80 14.47 9.46
CA PRO A 150 1.98 15.72 8.73
C PRO A 150 3.16 15.58 7.76
N VAL A 151 2.94 16.04 6.53
CA VAL A 151 3.90 15.93 5.41
C VAL A 151 5.20 16.68 5.73
N ASP A 152 5.12 17.72 6.56
CA ASP A 152 6.24 18.58 6.93
C ASP A 152 7.36 17.87 7.74
N ASP A 153 7.09 16.68 8.28
CA ASP A 153 8.05 15.89 9.10
C ASP A 153 8.74 14.76 8.33
N LEU A 154 8.45 14.60 7.03
CA LEU A 154 9.10 13.58 6.20
C LEU A 154 10.32 14.15 5.47
N PRO A 155 11.45 13.41 5.40
CA PRO A 155 12.59 13.84 4.59
C PRO A 155 12.16 13.99 3.14
N GLU A 156 12.75 14.97 2.44
CA GLU A 156 12.42 15.42 1.07
C GLU A 156 12.44 14.31 -0.02
N GLN A 157 12.81 13.09 0.33
CA GLN A 157 12.89 11.91 -0.54
C GLN A 157 11.78 10.88 -0.25
N ALA A 158 10.94 11.12 0.76
CA ALA A 158 9.80 10.28 1.12
C ALA A 158 8.46 10.77 0.50
N TYR A 159 8.51 11.79 -0.38
CA TYR A 159 7.37 12.30 -1.16
C TYR A 159 6.83 11.35 -2.24
N GLN A 160 7.03 10.03 -2.11
CA GLN A 160 6.05 9.15 -2.69
C GLN A 160 4.85 9.18 -1.75
N GLU A 161 4.03 10.22 -1.92
CA GLU A 161 2.67 10.29 -1.39
C GLU A 161 2.02 8.95 -1.69
N PHE A 162 2.01 8.04 -0.72
CA PHE A 162 1.09 6.92 -0.78
C PHE A 162 -0.28 7.55 -0.88
N PRO A 163 -1.05 7.28 -1.94
CA PRO A 163 -2.32 7.94 -2.10
C PRO A 163 -3.14 7.67 -0.84
N ARG A 164 -3.49 8.75 -0.12
CA ARG A 164 -4.50 8.72 0.94
C ARG A 164 -5.88 8.40 0.37
N SER A 165 -5.99 8.22 -0.96
CA SER A 165 -7.18 7.91 -1.71
C SER A 165 -7.38 6.40 -1.94
N PHE A 166 -8.59 5.93 -1.70
CA PHE A 166 -9.01 4.54 -1.85
C PHE A 166 -10.27 4.48 -2.68
N LEU A 167 -10.37 3.49 -3.57
CA LEU A 167 -11.61 3.17 -4.24
C LEU A 167 -12.36 2.11 -3.41
N VAL A 168 -13.64 2.36 -3.20
CA VAL A 168 -14.60 1.43 -2.60
C VAL A 168 -15.73 1.22 -3.62
N PRO A 169 -15.90 0.01 -4.18
CA PRO A 169 -17.02 -0.29 -5.08
C PRO A 169 -18.36 0.07 -4.46
N VAL A 170 -19.29 0.52 -5.30
CA VAL A 170 -20.63 0.95 -4.86
C VAL A 170 -21.34 -0.16 -4.07
N GLU A 171 -21.18 -1.41 -4.47
CA GLU A 171 -21.78 -2.58 -3.80
C GLU A 171 -21.25 -2.78 -2.38
N GLN A 172 -20.00 -2.39 -2.11
CA GLN A 172 -19.40 -2.43 -0.78
C GLN A 172 -19.77 -1.20 0.06
N ALA A 173 -20.01 -0.07 -0.60
CA ALA A 173 -20.39 1.20 0.04
C ALA A 173 -21.84 1.21 0.57
N ASP A 174 -22.66 0.22 0.22
CA ASP A 174 -24.03 0.07 0.73
C ASP A 174 -24.09 -0.57 2.12
N GLY A 175 -22.97 -1.11 2.62
CA GLY A 175 -22.84 -1.66 3.96
C GLY A 175 -22.47 -0.61 5.02
N ALA A 176 -22.43 -1.04 6.28
CA ALA A 176 -21.86 -0.23 7.36
C ALA A 176 -20.36 -0.02 7.09
N PHE A 177 -19.95 1.24 6.96
CA PHE A 177 -18.56 1.60 6.74
C PHE A 177 -17.97 2.21 8.00
N THR A 178 -16.95 1.57 8.56
CA THR A 178 -16.30 2.05 9.79
C THR A 178 -14.90 2.55 9.49
N ILE A 179 -14.64 3.81 9.81
CA ILE A 179 -13.28 4.34 9.88
C ILE A 179 -12.72 4.01 11.25
N GLN A 180 -11.52 3.40 11.27
CA GLN A 180 -10.81 3.08 12.50
C GLN A 180 -9.53 3.91 12.57
N VAL A 181 -9.51 4.97 13.38
CA VAL A 181 -8.29 5.75 13.65
C VAL A 181 -7.81 5.50 15.08
N THR A 182 -6.50 5.30 15.26
CA THR A 182 -5.91 5.12 16.60
C THR A 182 -6.00 6.37 17.46
N ASP A 183 -5.83 6.20 18.77
CA ASP A 183 -5.57 7.28 19.73
C ASP A 183 -6.66 8.36 19.85
N GLU A 184 -7.90 8.03 19.45
CA GLU A 184 -9.01 8.99 19.40
C GLU A 184 -8.70 10.25 18.56
N ALA A 185 -7.74 10.14 17.63
CA ALA A 185 -7.33 11.26 16.80
C ALA A 185 -8.50 11.76 15.93
N SER A 186 -8.61 13.08 15.79
CA SER A 186 -9.56 13.70 14.87
C SER A 186 -9.21 13.34 13.43
N TRP A 187 -10.22 13.16 12.59
CA TRP A 187 -10.05 12.88 11.17
C TRP A 187 -11.12 13.57 10.33
N GLU A 188 -10.76 13.82 9.08
CA GLU A 188 -11.61 14.27 7.99
C GLU A 188 -11.58 13.20 6.88
N LEU A 189 -12.76 12.80 6.42
CA LEU A 189 -12.96 11.90 5.30
C LEU A 189 -13.63 12.67 4.17
N VAL A 190 -12.98 12.73 3.02
CA VAL A 190 -13.55 13.26 1.78
C VAL A 190 -13.94 12.10 0.87
N VAL A 191 -15.20 12.08 0.42
CA VAL A 191 -15.75 11.00 -0.40
C VAL A 191 -16.28 11.57 -1.71
N GLU A 192 -15.81 11.03 -2.83
CA GLU A 192 -16.21 11.46 -4.19
C GLU A 192 -16.77 10.27 -4.96
N PRO A 193 -17.99 10.34 -5.53
CA PRO A 193 -18.46 9.32 -6.46
C PRO A 193 -17.68 9.41 -7.77
N VAL A 194 -17.19 8.28 -8.25
CA VAL A 194 -16.34 8.20 -9.44
C VAL A 194 -16.78 7.10 -10.40
N GLU A 195 -16.54 7.34 -11.70
CA GLU A 195 -16.43 6.31 -12.73
C GLU A 195 -14.98 5.81 -12.75
N VAL A 196 -14.76 4.51 -12.94
CA VAL A 196 -13.43 3.89 -12.88
C VAL A 196 -13.03 3.37 -14.27
N ASP A 197 -11.92 3.87 -14.79
CA ASP A 197 -11.34 3.30 -16.01
C ASP A 197 -10.50 2.09 -15.62
N GLN A 198 -10.95 0.89 -15.97
CA GLN A 198 -10.28 -0.36 -15.68
C GLN A 198 -10.16 -1.22 -16.94
N ILE A 199 -8.99 -1.84 -17.13
CA ILE A 199 -8.84 -2.88 -18.14
C ILE A 199 -9.65 -4.09 -17.68
N PRO A 200 -10.60 -4.61 -18.48
CA PRO A 200 -11.35 -5.79 -18.13
C PRO A 200 -10.43 -6.98 -17.81
N PHE A 201 -10.84 -7.84 -16.89
CA PHE A 201 -10.14 -9.10 -16.66
C PHE A 201 -10.08 -9.93 -17.95
N GLY A 202 -8.96 -10.62 -18.14
CA GLY A 202 -8.85 -11.61 -19.20
C GLY A 202 -9.66 -12.84 -18.83
N VAL A 203 -10.15 -13.58 -19.83
CA VAL A 203 -10.83 -14.87 -19.61
C VAL A 203 -10.14 -15.93 -20.44
N ASN A 204 -9.73 -17.03 -19.81
CA ASN A 204 -9.04 -18.12 -20.50
C ASN A 204 -10.03 -19.14 -21.10
N GLU A 205 -9.52 -20.14 -21.82
CA GLU A 205 -10.35 -21.16 -22.50
C GLU A 205 -11.20 -22.01 -21.53
N ARG A 206 -10.87 -22.00 -20.24
CA ARG A 206 -11.61 -22.70 -19.17
C ARG A 206 -12.68 -21.82 -18.52
N GLY A 207 -12.83 -20.58 -19.00
CA GLY A 207 -13.76 -19.61 -18.43
C GLY A 207 -13.27 -18.96 -17.13
N GLN A 208 -12.01 -19.14 -16.75
CA GLN A 208 -11.44 -18.50 -15.56
C GLN A 208 -11.00 -17.07 -15.90
N THR A 209 -11.31 -16.13 -15.02
CA THR A 209 -10.79 -14.76 -15.08
C THR A 209 -9.33 -14.70 -14.64
N TYR A 210 -8.52 -13.87 -15.29
CA TYR A 210 -7.13 -13.64 -14.92
C TYR A 210 -6.75 -12.17 -15.01
N GLY A 211 -5.85 -11.72 -14.13
CA GLY A 211 -5.39 -10.34 -14.10
C GLY A 211 -4.84 -9.90 -12.75
N VAL A 212 -4.72 -8.59 -12.56
CA VAL A 212 -4.31 -7.96 -11.29
C VAL A 212 -5.56 -7.75 -10.43
N ALA A 213 -5.55 -8.28 -9.21
CA ALA A 213 -6.60 -8.02 -8.24
C ALA A 213 -6.65 -6.52 -7.88
N SER A 214 -7.85 -5.97 -7.74
CA SER A 214 -8.06 -4.52 -7.74
C SER A 214 -9.22 -4.10 -6.84
N PRO A 215 -9.35 -2.78 -6.61
CA PRO A 215 -10.56 -2.08 -6.95
C PRO A 215 -11.89 -2.78 -6.87
N MET A 216 -12.16 -3.28 -8.05
CA MET A 216 -13.47 -3.45 -8.63
C MET A 216 -13.77 -4.94 -8.75
N GLY A 217 -12.86 -5.78 -8.26
CA GLY A 217 -12.97 -7.22 -8.35
C GLY A 217 -11.64 -7.93 -8.19
N GLU A 218 -11.77 -9.23 -7.97
CA GLU A 218 -10.67 -10.18 -7.87
C GLU A 218 -10.85 -11.25 -8.98
N PRO A 219 -9.82 -11.51 -9.80
CA PRO A 219 -9.87 -12.57 -10.79
C PRO A 219 -9.62 -13.95 -10.15
N ASP A 220 -10.11 -15.01 -10.80
CA ASP A 220 -9.84 -16.40 -10.37
C ASP A 220 -8.33 -16.71 -10.32
N LEU A 221 -7.58 -16.12 -11.26
CA LEU A 221 -6.14 -16.23 -11.41
C LEU A 221 -5.51 -14.84 -11.20
N VAL A 222 -4.90 -14.64 -10.02
CA VAL A 222 -4.26 -13.38 -9.63
C VAL A 222 -2.83 -13.34 -10.13
N GLU A 223 -2.48 -12.26 -10.82
CA GLU A 223 -1.12 -12.00 -11.27
C GLU A 223 -0.20 -11.78 -10.07
N VAL A 224 0.90 -12.53 -10.04
CA VAL A 224 1.92 -12.46 -9.01
C VAL A 224 3.29 -12.40 -9.66
N ARG A 225 4.27 -11.94 -8.88
CA ARG A 225 5.67 -11.98 -9.26
C ARG A 225 6.46 -12.76 -8.23
N GLY A 226 7.12 -13.83 -8.68
CA GLY A 226 8.05 -14.60 -7.86
C GLY A 226 9.33 -13.82 -7.56
N GLU A 227 10.14 -14.35 -6.63
CA GLU A 227 11.47 -13.79 -6.32
C GLU A 227 12.43 -13.86 -7.51
N ASP A 228 12.18 -14.79 -8.43
CA ASP A 228 12.88 -14.94 -9.71
C ASP A 228 12.48 -13.86 -10.73
N MET A 229 11.65 -12.89 -10.33
CA MET A 229 11.05 -11.85 -11.17
C MET A 229 10.19 -12.40 -12.31
N VAL A 230 9.90 -13.70 -12.32
CA VAL A 230 9.04 -14.33 -13.32
C VAL A 230 7.60 -14.05 -12.94
N GLY A 231 6.90 -13.31 -13.81
CA GLY A 231 5.46 -13.09 -13.71
C GLY A 231 4.67 -14.34 -14.06
N GLY A 232 3.68 -14.65 -13.23
CA GLY A 232 2.71 -15.72 -13.44
C GLY A 232 1.42 -15.46 -12.68
N TYR A 233 0.55 -16.45 -12.66
CA TYR A 233 -0.74 -16.38 -11.99
C TYR A 233 -0.87 -17.45 -10.92
N VAL A 234 -1.60 -17.15 -9.86
CA VAL A 234 -1.97 -18.12 -8.81
C VAL A 234 -3.48 -18.06 -8.60
N GLU A 235 -4.10 -19.19 -8.28
CA GLU A 235 -5.52 -19.24 -7.94
C GLU A 235 -5.81 -18.41 -6.68
N ALA A 236 -6.74 -17.44 -6.77
CA ALA A 236 -7.12 -16.57 -5.65
C ALA A 236 -7.55 -17.38 -4.42
N SER A 237 -8.45 -18.34 -4.62
CA SER A 237 -8.94 -19.22 -3.53
C SER A 237 -7.84 -20.06 -2.87
N ARG A 238 -6.78 -20.42 -3.61
CA ARG A 238 -5.63 -21.11 -3.04
C ARG A 238 -4.80 -20.19 -2.17
N LEU A 239 -4.59 -18.95 -2.59
CA LEU A 239 -3.89 -17.94 -1.78
C LEU A 239 -4.66 -17.68 -0.48
N GLU A 240 -5.96 -17.44 -0.55
CA GLU A 240 -6.82 -17.23 0.61
C GLU A 240 -6.76 -18.42 1.59
N LYS A 241 -6.84 -19.64 1.08
CA LYS A 241 -6.75 -20.86 1.91
C LYS A 241 -5.42 -20.97 2.65
N LEU A 242 -4.32 -20.65 1.98
CA LEU A 242 -2.96 -20.80 2.53
C LEU A 242 -2.59 -19.65 3.48
N ALA A 243 -2.85 -18.42 3.06
CA ALA A 243 -2.44 -17.21 3.76
C ALA A 243 -3.45 -16.79 4.86
N GLY A 244 -4.70 -17.24 4.72
CA GLY A 244 -5.81 -16.93 5.61
C GLY A 244 -6.55 -15.65 5.28
N ALA A 245 -7.66 -15.44 5.98
CA ALA A 245 -8.52 -14.29 5.79
C ALA A 245 -7.76 -12.98 6.09
N THR A 246 -8.07 -11.98 5.28
CA THR A 246 -7.62 -10.61 5.43
C THR A 246 -8.27 -10.00 6.68
N PRO A 247 -7.51 -9.42 7.64
CA PRO A 247 -8.09 -8.80 8.83
C PRO A 247 -8.89 -7.55 8.48
N GLU A 248 -10.05 -7.38 9.11
CA GLU A 248 -11.01 -6.28 8.86
C GLU A 248 -11.04 -5.24 10.00
N THR A 249 -10.43 -5.57 11.13
CA THR A 249 -10.29 -4.67 12.30
C THR A 249 -8.83 -4.45 12.71
N LEU A 250 -8.54 -3.33 13.38
CA LEU A 250 -7.20 -3.05 13.90
C LEU A 250 -6.74 -4.16 14.84
N GLU A 251 -7.66 -4.65 15.69
CA GLU A 251 -7.41 -5.75 16.61
C GLU A 251 -7.11 -7.07 15.87
N GLU A 252 -7.86 -7.38 14.80
CA GLU A 252 -7.56 -8.53 13.94
C GLU A 252 -6.23 -8.39 13.22
N LEU A 253 -5.87 -7.19 12.79
CA LEU A 253 -4.60 -6.94 12.14
C LEU A 253 -3.43 -7.13 13.13
N GLU A 254 -3.59 -6.69 14.37
CA GLU A 254 -2.62 -6.95 15.45
C GLU A 254 -2.48 -8.45 15.70
N ARG A 255 -3.58 -9.16 15.91
CA ARG A 255 -3.58 -10.63 16.06
C ARG A 255 -2.95 -11.32 14.85
N TRP A 256 -3.27 -10.86 13.65
CA TRP A 256 -2.70 -11.36 12.40
C TRP A 256 -1.17 -11.16 12.38
N ARG A 257 -0.64 -10.03 12.86
CA ARG A 257 0.82 -9.77 12.91
C ARG A 257 1.55 -10.67 13.91
N GLU A 258 0.88 -11.10 14.97
CA GLU A 258 1.47 -11.96 16.00
C GLU A 258 1.56 -13.43 15.60
N VAL A 259 0.77 -13.86 14.61
CA VAL A 259 0.82 -15.24 14.09
C VAL A 259 2.19 -15.52 13.47
N GLU A 260 2.85 -16.56 13.99
CA GLU A 260 4.10 -17.06 13.42
C GLU A 260 3.86 -17.63 12.02
N ARG A 261 4.73 -17.25 11.08
CA ARG A 261 4.65 -17.67 9.68
C ARG A 261 5.96 -18.24 9.21
N GLU A 262 5.85 -19.20 8.30
CA GLU A 262 6.99 -19.80 7.62
C GLU A 262 6.84 -19.66 6.11
N PRO A 263 7.95 -19.63 5.36
CA PRO A 263 7.92 -19.63 3.92
C PRO A 263 7.32 -20.93 3.37
N LEU A 264 6.50 -20.79 2.33
CA LEU A 264 5.95 -21.87 1.54
C LEU A 264 6.06 -21.51 0.06
N GLU A 265 6.69 -22.39 -0.71
CA GLU A 265 6.79 -22.25 -2.15
C GLU A 265 5.55 -22.85 -2.84
N ILE A 266 4.94 -22.09 -3.74
CA ILE A 266 3.81 -22.53 -4.57
C ILE A 266 4.08 -22.28 -6.06
N PRO A 267 3.54 -23.12 -6.97
CA PRO A 267 3.70 -22.90 -8.40
C PRO A 267 2.93 -21.66 -8.88
N THR A 268 3.50 -20.95 -9.85
CA THR A 268 2.80 -19.94 -10.65
C THR A 268 2.52 -20.46 -12.05
N TYR A 269 1.43 -20.04 -12.64
CA TYR A 269 0.92 -20.52 -13.92
C TYR A 269 0.93 -19.44 -15.00
N SER A 270 0.71 -19.82 -16.25
CA SER A 270 0.32 -18.91 -17.33
C SER A 270 -1.13 -18.49 -17.16
N SER A 271 -1.61 -17.58 -18.01
CA SER A 271 -3.01 -17.13 -18.00
C SER A 271 -4.01 -18.27 -18.29
N ASP A 272 -3.55 -19.40 -18.84
CA ASP A 272 -4.33 -20.62 -19.01
C ASP A 272 -4.65 -21.37 -17.69
N GLY A 273 -4.02 -20.97 -16.58
CA GLY A 273 -4.19 -21.57 -15.26
C GLY A 273 -3.68 -23.02 -15.15
N VAL A 274 -2.90 -23.51 -16.12
CA VAL A 274 -2.39 -24.90 -16.14
C VAL A 274 -0.90 -24.99 -16.45
N THR A 275 -0.35 -24.11 -17.30
CA THR A 275 1.05 -24.16 -17.69
C THR A 275 1.91 -23.51 -16.62
N VAL A 276 2.67 -24.32 -15.87
CA VAL A 276 3.59 -23.81 -14.83
C VAL A 276 4.68 -22.94 -15.45
N LYS A 277 4.84 -21.71 -14.93
CA LYS A 277 5.85 -20.74 -15.37
C LYS A 277 6.98 -20.53 -14.38
N GLY A 278 6.69 -20.68 -13.09
CA GLY A 278 7.63 -20.33 -12.04
C GLY A 278 7.12 -20.70 -10.67
N ARG A 279 7.68 -20.04 -9.65
CA ARG A 279 7.40 -20.32 -8.25
C ARG A 279 7.26 -19.00 -7.50
N LEU A 280 6.34 -18.98 -6.54
CA LEU A 280 6.12 -17.87 -5.62
C LEU A 280 6.37 -18.38 -4.20
N GLU A 281 7.21 -17.69 -3.45
CA GLU A 281 7.29 -17.89 -2.00
C GLU A 281 6.24 -17.02 -1.31
N ILE A 282 5.42 -17.63 -0.45
CA ILE A 282 4.45 -16.94 0.39
C ILE A 282 4.71 -17.28 1.87
N GLN A 283 4.27 -16.40 2.77
CA GLN A 283 4.35 -16.63 4.21
C GLN A 283 3.03 -17.20 4.73
N VAL A 284 3.04 -18.43 5.25
CA VAL A 284 1.84 -19.11 5.73
C VAL A 284 1.88 -19.34 7.24
N PRO A 285 0.75 -19.26 7.97
CA PRO A 285 0.70 -19.58 9.39
C PRO A 285 1.24 -20.98 9.69
N VAL A 286 2.11 -21.10 10.69
CA VAL A 286 2.74 -22.38 11.07
C VAL A 286 1.71 -23.46 11.41
N GLU A 287 0.58 -23.07 12.01
CA GLU A 287 -0.49 -23.97 12.46
C GLU A 287 -1.36 -24.54 11.32
N ARG A 288 -1.21 -24.07 10.07
CA ARG A 288 -2.09 -24.44 8.93
C ARG A 288 -1.49 -25.45 7.93
N ARG A 289 -0.44 -26.18 8.29
CA ARG A 289 0.13 -27.24 7.45
C ARG A 289 -0.62 -28.57 7.54
#